data_AF-A0A2R7SUP2-F1
#
_entry.id   AF-A0A2R7SUP2-F1
#
_cell.length_a   1.000
_cell.length_b   1.000
_cell.length_c   1.000
_cell.angle_alpha   90.00
_cell.angle_beta   90.00
_cell.angle_gamma   90.00
#
_symmetry.space_group_name_H-M   'P 1'
#
loop_
_entity.id
_entity.type
_entity.pdbx_description
1 polymer ?
#
loop_
_entity_poly.entity_id
_entity_poly.type
_entity_poly.pdbx_seq_one_letter_code
_entity_poly.pdbx_strand_id
1 'polypeptide(L)'
;MLYPELFKQLEAVRWNMDSDIPWDKFDASQLTDEQAQTIKMNAITEWSALPATEMFLRDNREDSDFSAFMSVWFFEEQKHSLVLMEYLRRFRPDLVPTEAELHEVRFDFDPAPALETLMMHFCGEIRLNHWYRRAAEWHSEPVIKAIYETLSRDEARHGGAYLRYMKRAMTKFGDEARAAFAKVGVLMASARRTAQALHPTNLHVNA
;
A
#
# COMPACT_ATOMS: atom_id res chain seq x y z
N MET A 1 -23.28 -7.00 0.40
CA MET A 1 -22.22 -6.33 1.20
C MET A 1 -21.04 -7.28 1.27
N LEU A 2 -19.86 -6.82 0.91
CA LEU A 2 -18.61 -7.58 0.92
C LEU A 2 -17.85 -7.39 2.23
N TYR A 3 -17.98 -6.23 2.86
CA TYR A 3 -17.16 -5.84 4.00
C TYR A 3 -17.23 -6.80 5.20
N PRO A 4 -18.41 -7.30 5.65
CA PRO A 4 -18.44 -8.20 6.82
C PRO A 4 -17.65 -9.51 6.64
N GLU A 5 -17.56 -10.00 5.40
CA GLU A 5 -16.77 -11.20 5.08
C GLU A 5 -15.28 -10.85 4.95
N LEU A 6 -14.97 -9.74 4.27
CA LEU A 6 -13.60 -9.23 4.14
C LEU A 6 -12.98 -8.92 5.51
N PHE A 7 -13.74 -8.32 6.43
CA PHE A 7 -13.30 -8.05 7.79
C PHE A 7 -12.81 -9.32 8.48
N LYS A 8 -13.62 -10.39 8.48
CA LYS A 8 -13.26 -11.68 9.09
C LYS A 8 -12.03 -12.30 8.43
N GLN A 9 -11.93 -12.20 7.11
CA GLN A 9 -10.81 -12.75 6.36
C GLN A 9 -9.50 -12.02 6.68
N LEU A 10 -9.54 -10.69 6.76
CA LEU A 10 -8.36 -9.88 7.07
C LEU A 10 -7.97 -9.99 8.54
N GLU A 11 -8.95 -9.96 9.45
CA GLU A 11 -8.74 -10.14 10.89
C GLU A 11 -8.05 -11.46 11.24
N ALA A 12 -8.47 -12.56 10.61
CA ALA A 12 -7.96 -13.91 10.91
C ALA A 12 -6.47 -14.11 10.62
N VAL A 13 -5.85 -13.23 9.81
CA VAL A 13 -4.45 -13.34 9.40
C VAL A 13 -3.64 -12.10 9.78
N ARG A 14 -4.18 -11.24 10.65
CA ARG A 14 -3.45 -10.09 11.18
C ARG A 14 -2.23 -10.56 11.96
N TRP A 15 -1.10 -9.98 11.62
CA TRP A 15 0.15 -10.14 12.36
C TRP A 15 0.21 -9.16 13.54
N ASN A 16 1.06 -9.44 14.52
CA ASN A 16 1.43 -8.54 15.60
C ASN A 16 2.87 -8.06 15.37
N MET A 17 3.08 -6.75 15.40
CA MET A 17 4.38 -6.16 15.08
C MET A 17 5.49 -6.56 16.07
N ASP A 18 5.15 -6.74 17.34
CA ASP A 18 6.13 -7.07 18.37
C ASP A 18 6.50 -8.55 18.37
N SER A 19 5.51 -9.44 18.21
CA SER A 19 5.72 -10.88 18.33
C SER A 19 6.00 -11.62 17.02
N ASP A 20 5.51 -11.13 15.88
CA ASP A 20 5.57 -11.90 14.62
C ASP A 20 6.72 -11.44 13.71
N ILE A 21 7.29 -10.27 13.99
CA ILE A 21 8.52 -9.80 13.33
C ILE A 21 9.72 -10.32 14.12
N PRO A 22 10.70 -11.01 13.49
CA PRO A 22 11.78 -11.69 14.19
C PRO A 22 12.91 -10.71 14.57
N TRP A 23 12.61 -9.69 15.37
CA TRP A 23 13.53 -8.59 15.72
C TRP A 23 14.88 -9.07 16.27
N ASP A 24 14.92 -10.23 16.94
CA ASP A 24 16.12 -10.85 17.50
C ASP A 24 17.10 -11.39 16.43
N LYS A 25 16.68 -11.46 15.16
CA LYS A 25 17.50 -11.95 14.04
C LYS A 25 18.30 -10.86 13.33
N PHE A 26 18.26 -9.63 13.84
CA PHE A 26 18.96 -8.52 13.21
C PHE A 26 20.48 -8.76 13.14
N ASP A 27 21.06 -8.49 11.97
CA ASP A 27 22.49 -8.56 11.73
C ASP A 27 22.98 -7.32 10.97
N ALA A 28 23.67 -6.43 11.68
CA ALA A 28 24.21 -5.20 11.12
C ALA A 28 25.19 -5.41 9.96
N SER A 29 25.88 -6.56 9.91
CA SER A 29 26.82 -6.87 8.82
C SER A 29 26.13 -7.16 7.49
N GLN A 30 24.82 -7.38 7.51
CA GLN A 30 24.00 -7.70 6.34
C GLN A 30 23.10 -6.54 5.90
N LEU A 31 23.27 -5.34 6.48
CA LEU A 31 22.53 -4.14 6.10
C LEU A 31 23.49 -3.10 5.49
N THR A 32 23.33 -2.81 4.21
CA THR A 32 24.07 -1.72 3.57
C THR A 32 23.41 -0.36 3.82
N ASP A 33 24.17 0.73 3.65
CA ASP A 33 23.61 2.09 3.73
C ASP A 33 22.55 2.35 2.67
N GLU A 34 22.74 1.84 1.45
CA GLU A 34 21.76 1.95 0.36
C GLU A 34 20.43 1.25 0.70
N GLN A 35 20.51 0.06 1.28
CA GLN A 35 19.34 -0.67 1.77
C GLN A 35 18.64 0.12 2.87
N ALA A 36 19.39 0.64 3.85
CA ALA A 36 18.83 1.43 4.94
C ALA A 36 18.12 2.71 4.46
N GLN A 37 18.68 3.42 3.48
CA GLN A 37 18.03 4.57 2.86
C GLN A 37 16.74 4.18 2.14
N THR A 38 16.75 3.05 1.43
CA THR A 38 15.54 2.55 0.74
C THR A 38 14.43 2.19 1.72
N ILE A 39 14.78 1.65 2.90
CA ILE A 39 13.81 1.39 3.98
C ILE A 39 13.16 2.70 4.46
N LYS A 40 13.95 3.78 4.63
CA LYS A 40 13.41 5.12 4.96
C LYS A 40 12.42 5.60 3.90
N MET A 41 12.78 5.50 2.63
CA MET A 41 11.91 5.94 1.54
C MET A 41 10.63 5.12 1.46
N ASN A 42 10.70 3.81 1.67
CA ASN A 42 9.51 2.95 1.75
C ASN A 42 8.63 3.32 2.96
N ALA A 43 9.22 3.62 4.12
CA ALA A 43 8.45 4.06 5.30
C ALA A 43 7.65 5.35 5.02
N ILE A 44 8.26 6.32 4.33
CA ILE A 44 7.61 7.57 3.89
C ILE A 44 6.53 7.28 2.84
N THR A 45 6.80 6.38 1.89
CA THR A 45 5.81 5.97 0.87
C THR A 45 4.58 5.36 1.51
N GLU A 46 4.76 4.43 2.44
CA GLU A 46 3.65 3.78 3.14
C GLU A 46 2.84 4.75 4.00
N TRP A 47 3.47 5.80 4.53
CA TRP A 47 2.76 6.86 5.24
C TRP A 47 1.74 7.62 4.37
N SER A 48 1.93 7.59 3.04
CA SER A 48 1.02 8.22 2.08
C SER A 48 -0.26 7.42 1.80
N ALA A 49 -0.54 6.34 2.56
CA ALA A 49 -1.86 5.71 2.61
C ALA A 49 -2.95 6.64 3.19
N LEU A 50 -2.56 7.63 4.00
CA LEU A 50 -3.48 8.63 4.58
C LEU A 50 -4.26 9.42 3.51
N PRO A 51 -3.62 10.15 2.58
CA PRO A 51 -4.35 10.90 1.56
C PRO A 51 -5.19 9.99 0.63
N ALA A 52 -4.76 8.75 0.39
CA ALA A 52 -5.56 7.78 -0.37
C ALA A 52 -6.87 7.43 0.38
N THR A 53 -6.80 7.22 1.71
CA THR A 53 -7.97 6.99 2.55
C THR A 53 -8.92 8.18 2.54
N GLU A 54 -8.39 9.39 2.66
CA GLU A 54 -9.18 10.64 2.60
C GLU A 54 -9.92 10.75 1.27
N MET A 55 -9.24 10.50 0.15
CA MET A 55 -9.83 10.46 -1.19
C MET A 55 -10.95 9.40 -1.28
N PHE A 56 -10.70 8.18 -0.80
CA PHE A 56 -11.69 7.11 -0.88
C PHE A 56 -12.98 7.41 -0.11
N LEU A 57 -12.85 7.91 1.12
CA LEU A 57 -14.01 8.26 1.95
C LEU A 57 -14.78 9.47 1.37
N ARG A 58 -14.07 10.43 0.75
CA ARG A 58 -14.68 11.57 0.07
C ARG A 58 -15.47 11.12 -1.17
N ASP A 59 -14.87 10.29 -2.02
CA ASP A 59 -15.39 9.99 -3.36
C ASP A 59 -16.37 8.81 -3.38
N ASN A 60 -16.49 8.04 -2.29
CA ASN A 60 -17.38 6.87 -2.18
C ASN A 60 -18.47 7.02 -1.10
N ARG A 61 -18.91 8.26 -0.81
CA ARG A 61 -19.95 8.53 0.22
C ARG A 61 -21.24 7.70 0.07
N GLU A 62 -21.61 7.37 -1.17
CA GLU A 62 -22.82 6.58 -1.49
C GLU A 62 -22.58 5.05 -1.45
N ASP A 63 -21.36 4.59 -1.14
CA ASP A 63 -21.00 3.18 -1.01
C ASP A 63 -20.48 2.90 0.41
N SER A 64 -21.41 2.74 1.34
CA SER A 64 -21.10 2.49 2.75
C SER A 64 -20.33 1.19 2.97
N ASP A 65 -20.55 0.17 2.13
CA ASP A 65 -19.84 -1.12 2.21
C ASP A 65 -18.36 -0.97 1.84
N PHE A 66 -18.05 -0.26 0.74
CA PHE A 66 -16.66 0.04 0.38
C PHE A 66 -16.00 1.00 1.37
N SER A 67 -16.71 2.05 1.80
CA SER A 67 -16.20 3.00 2.80
C SER A 67 -15.88 2.31 4.13
N ALA A 68 -16.67 1.32 4.55
CA ALA A 68 -16.36 0.53 5.73
C ALA A 68 -15.10 -0.32 5.55
N PHE A 69 -14.83 -0.85 4.35
CA PHE A 69 -13.58 -1.56 4.06
C PHE A 69 -12.33 -0.69 4.22
N MET A 70 -12.41 0.62 3.93
CA MET A 70 -11.29 1.54 4.18
C MET A 70 -10.84 1.56 5.63
N SER A 71 -11.71 1.26 6.61
CA SER A 71 -11.31 1.21 8.03
C SER A 71 -10.30 0.10 8.34
N VAL A 72 -10.44 -1.08 7.72
CA VAL A 72 -9.56 -2.23 7.95
C VAL A 72 -8.31 -2.12 7.09
N TRP A 73 -8.47 -1.68 5.84
CA TRP A 73 -7.36 -1.42 4.92
C TRP A 73 -6.42 -0.37 5.50
N PHE A 74 -6.92 0.82 5.87
CA PHE A 74 -6.09 1.90 6.39
C PHE A 74 -5.35 1.54 7.69
N PHE A 75 -5.96 0.71 8.54
CA PHE A 75 -5.27 0.19 9.72
C PHE A 75 -4.08 -0.71 9.34
N GLU A 76 -4.24 -1.60 8.36
CA GLU A 76 -3.16 -2.48 7.90
C GLU A 76 -2.07 -1.68 7.17
N GLU A 77 -2.44 -0.75 6.29
CA GLU A 77 -1.50 0.15 5.58
C GLU A 77 -0.67 1.01 6.53
N GLN A 78 -1.26 1.68 7.53
CA GLN A 78 -0.45 2.46 8.48
C GLN A 78 0.53 1.59 9.25
N LYS A 79 0.18 0.33 9.49
CA LYS A 79 1.07 -0.60 10.18
C LYS A 79 2.30 -0.92 9.33
N HIS A 80 2.24 -0.83 7.99
CA HIS A 80 3.39 -1.00 7.09
C HIS A 80 4.42 0.10 7.30
N SER A 81 3.98 1.37 7.30
CA SER A 81 4.88 2.49 7.60
C SER A 81 5.46 2.37 9.01
N LEU A 82 4.63 2.04 10.00
CA LEU A 82 5.06 1.96 11.39
C LEU A 82 6.09 0.85 11.65
N VAL A 83 5.97 -0.33 11.00
CA VAL A 83 6.97 -1.39 11.18
C VAL A 83 8.32 -1.03 10.53
N LEU A 84 8.30 -0.33 9.39
CA LEU A 84 9.53 0.16 8.75
C LEU A 84 10.18 1.27 9.59
N MET A 85 9.39 2.18 10.16
CA MET A 85 9.89 3.19 11.10
C MET A 85 10.43 2.57 12.39
N GLU A 86 9.80 1.51 12.90
CA GLU A 86 10.29 0.78 14.08
C GLU A 86 11.61 0.06 13.79
N TYR A 87 11.75 -0.54 12.61
CA TYR A 87 13.01 -1.10 12.15
C TYR A 87 14.13 -0.04 12.16
N LEU A 88 13.88 1.13 11.57
CA LEU A 88 14.85 2.23 11.55
C LEU A 88 15.15 2.73 12.96
N ARG A 89 14.13 2.90 13.81
CA ARG A 89 14.33 3.33 15.21
C ARG A 89 15.26 2.39 15.98
N ARG A 90 15.15 1.08 15.76
CA ARG A 90 15.97 0.06 16.42
C ARG A 90 17.40 0.00 15.88
N PHE A 91 17.57 0.10 14.56
CA PHE A 91 18.83 -0.31 13.91
C PHE A 91 19.54 0.80 13.11
N ARG A 92 18.81 1.84 12.70
CA ARG A 92 19.30 3.01 11.93
C ARG A 92 18.58 4.29 12.37
N PRO A 93 18.71 4.69 13.66
CA PRO A 93 17.94 5.80 14.22
C PRO A 93 18.22 7.14 13.52
N ASP A 94 19.37 7.27 12.86
CA ASP A 94 19.74 8.40 12.01
C ASP A 94 18.84 8.56 10.77
N LEU A 95 18.14 7.50 10.36
CA LEU A 95 17.30 7.45 9.15
C LEU A 95 15.80 7.40 9.44
N VAL A 96 15.35 7.55 10.68
CA VAL A 96 13.91 7.60 10.97
C VAL A 96 13.30 8.83 10.28
N PRO A 97 12.20 8.69 9.50
CA PRO A 97 11.50 9.83 8.93
C PRO A 97 11.09 10.83 10.00
N THR A 98 11.36 12.11 9.73
CA THR A 98 10.90 13.22 10.56
C THR A 98 9.42 13.49 10.33
N GLU A 99 8.76 14.13 11.29
CA GLU A 99 7.35 14.55 11.13
C GLU A 99 7.15 15.46 9.91
N ALA A 100 8.12 16.33 9.61
CA ALA A 100 8.10 17.16 8.41
C ALA A 100 8.10 16.32 7.13
N GLU A 101 9.01 15.34 7.00
CA GLU A 101 9.03 14.42 5.84
C GLU A 101 7.72 13.64 5.68
N LEU A 102 7.12 13.21 6.79
CA LEU A 102 5.82 12.52 6.79
C LEU A 102 4.66 13.46 6.42
N HIS A 103 4.77 14.75 6.72
CA HIS A 103 3.76 15.74 6.35
C HIS A 103 3.82 16.09 4.85
N GLU A 104 5.01 16.12 4.25
CA GLU A 104 5.19 16.44 2.82
C GLU A 104 4.48 15.45 1.89
N VAL A 105 4.27 14.21 2.34
CA VAL A 105 3.53 13.19 1.56
C VAL A 105 2.02 13.19 1.83
N ARG A 106 1.50 14.16 2.58
CA ARG A 106 0.06 14.38 2.76
C ARG A 106 -0.44 15.41 1.74
N PHE A 107 -0.56 14.98 0.50
CA PHE A 107 -1.07 15.80 -0.61
C PHE A 107 -2.55 15.52 -0.88
N ASP A 108 -3.25 16.50 -1.44
CA ASP A 108 -4.64 16.34 -1.85
C ASP A 108 -4.74 15.66 -3.22
N PHE A 109 -5.51 14.58 -3.29
CA PHE A 109 -5.93 14.01 -4.57
C PHE A 109 -7.05 14.82 -5.20
N ASP A 110 -6.93 15.15 -6.48
CA ASP A 110 -8.04 15.67 -7.28
C ASP A 110 -9.22 14.68 -7.24
N PRO A 111 -10.48 15.16 -7.26
CA PRO A 111 -11.64 14.30 -7.42
C PRO A 111 -11.52 13.43 -8.67
N ALA A 112 -11.71 12.12 -8.50
CA ALA A 112 -11.61 11.17 -9.60
C ALA A 112 -12.79 10.18 -9.61
N PRO A 113 -13.20 9.66 -10.79
CA PRO A 113 -14.30 8.71 -10.87
C PRO A 113 -14.03 7.45 -10.04
N ALA A 114 -14.99 7.05 -9.19
CA ALA A 114 -14.85 5.94 -8.24
C ALA A 114 -14.44 4.61 -8.90
N LEU A 115 -14.93 4.33 -10.11
CA LEU A 115 -14.56 3.11 -10.85
C LEU A 115 -13.11 3.15 -11.35
N GLU A 116 -12.62 4.33 -11.73
CA GLU A 116 -11.23 4.49 -12.17
C GLU A 116 -10.27 4.39 -10.97
N THR A 117 -10.59 5.05 -9.86
CA THR A 117 -9.79 4.97 -8.63
C THR A 117 -9.77 3.56 -8.05
N LEU A 118 -10.88 2.82 -8.13
CA LEU A 118 -10.96 1.42 -7.72
C LEU A 118 -9.97 0.53 -8.50
N MET A 119 -9.95 0.65 -9.84
CA MET A 119 -9.00 -0.12 -10.67
C MET A 119 -7.56 0.32 -10.42
N MET A 120 -7.33 1.62 -10.23
CA MET A 120 -6.00 2.17 -9.99
C MET A 120 -5.36 1.61 -8.72
N HIS A 121 -6.13 1.53 -7.63
CA HIS A 121 -5.63 0.96 -6.38
C HIS A 121 -5.50 -0.55 -6.47
N PHE A 122 -6.41 -1.27 -7.15
CA PHE A 122 -6.17 -2.69 -7.47
C PHE A 122 -4.81 -2.90 -8.16
N CYS A 123 -4.49 -2.09 -9.18
CA CYS A 123 -3.18 -2.15 -9.83
C CYS A 123 -2.03 -1.79 -8.89
N GLY A 124 -2.24 -0.80 -8.01
CA GLY A 124 -1.31 -0.41 -6.96
C GLY A 124 -0.93 -1.56 -6.04
N GLU A 125 -1.92 -2.29 -5.53
CA GLU A 125 -1.74 -3.46 -4.66
C GLU A 125 -0.95 -4.58 -5.34
N ILE A 126 -1.27 -4.87 -6.61
CA ILE A 126 -0.52 -5.89 -7.37
C ILE A 126 0.92 -5.44 -7.56
N ARG A 127 1.15 -4.15 -7.85
CA ARG A 127 2.50 -3.60 -8.00
C ARG A 127 3.28 -3.66 -6.68
N LEU A 128 2.67 -3.29 -5.55
CA LEU A 128 3.28 -3.34 -4.23
C LEU A 128 3.57 -4.76 -3.78
N ASN A 129 2.66 -5.71 -4.03
CA ASN A 129 2.91 -7.12 -3.81
C ASN A 129 4.20 -7.57 -4.49
N HIS A 130 4.34 -7.28 -5.79
CA HIS A 130 5.55 -7.62 -6.55
C HIS A 130 6.78 -6.86 -6.07
N TRP A 131 6.65 -5.56 -5.81
CA TRP A 131 7.71 -4.71 -5.30
C TRP A 131 8.28 -5.27 -4.00
N TYR A 132 7.44 -5.59 -3.03
CA TYR A 132 7.90 -6.10 -1.74
C TYR A 132 8.52 -7.48 -1.81
N ARG A 133 8.08 -8.36 -2.73
CA ARG A 133 8.78 -9.62 -2.99
C ARG A 133 10.19 -9.37 -3.52
N ARG A 134 10.33 -8.45 -4.47
CA ARG A 134 11.64 -8.08 -5.02
C ARG A 134 12.51 -7.37 -4.00
N ALA A 135 11.94 -6.50 -3.16
CA ALA A 135 12.64 -5.84 -2.07
C ALA A 135 13.18 -6.87 -1.06
N ALA A 136 12.38 -7.85 -0.65
CA ALA A 136 12.84 -8.93 0.22
C ALA A 136 13.97 -9.77 -0.40
N GLU A 137 13.94 -10.02 -1.71
CA GLU A 137 15.01 -10.74 -2.42
C GLU A 137 16.30 -9.91 -2.56
N TRP A 138 16.17 -8.59 -2.75
CA TRP A 138 17.30 -7.67 -2.88
C TRP A 138 17.97 -7.34 -1.54
N HIS A 139 17.22 -7.41 -0.43
CA HIS A 139 17.78 -7.25 0.92
C HIS A 139 18.50 -8.52 1.41
N SER A 140 19.56 -8.31 2.18
CA SER A 140 20.33 -9.38 2.82
C SER A 140 19.95 -9.55 4.29
N GLU A 141 19.74 -8.45 5.02
CA GLU A 141 19.44 -8.44 6.45
C GLU A 141 18.12 -9.22 6.76
N PRO A 142 18.13 -10.22 7.67
CA PRO A 142 16.98 -11.11 7.90
C PRO A 142 15.67 -10.43 8.32
N VAL A 143 15.72 -9.41 9.19
CA VAL A 143 14.52 -8.80 9.77
C VAL A 143 13.77 -7.98 8.72
N ILE A 144 14.46 -7.14 7.94
CA ILE A 144 13.80 -6.35 6.90
C ILE A 144 13.21 -7.25 5.80
N LYS A 145 13.86 -8.38 5.50
CA LYS A 145 13.29 -9.37 4.57
C LYS A 145 11.97 -9.92 5.09
N ALA A 146 11.92 -10.31 6.36
CA ALA A 146 10.69 -10.81 6.99
C ALA A 146 9.58 -9.73 7.01
N ILE A 147 9.94 -8.46 7.21
CA ILE A 147 9.01 -7.34 7.11
C ILE A 147 8.46 -7.24 5.68
N TYR A 148 9.31 -7.14 4.65
CA TYR A 148 8.83 -7.03 3.27
C TYR A 148 8.03 -8.25 2.79
N GLU A 149 8.38 -9.46 3.23
CA GLU A 149 7.55 -10.65 2.97
C GLU A 149 6.18 -10.55 3.63
N THR A 150 6.10 -9.94 4.82
CA THR A 150 4.84 -9.70 5.53
C THR A 150 4.00 -8.66 4.80
N LEU A 151 4.57 -7.50 4.47
CA LEU A 151 3.90 -6.45 3.70
C LEU A 151 3.38 -7.02 2.38
N SER A 152 4.21 -7.74 1.63
CA SER A 152 3.80 -8.38 0.37
C SER A 152 2.54 -9.26 0.51
N ARG A 153 2.41 -10.02 1.62
CA ARG A 153 1.23 -10.86 1.86
C ARG A 153 -0.02 -10.01 2.14
N ASP A 154 0.13 -8.86 2.78
CA ASP A 154 -0.97 -7.92 3.00
C ASP A 154 -1.47 -7.37 1.66
N GLU A 155 -0.57 -6.92 0.78
CA GLU A 155 -0.96 -6.37 -0.54
C GLU A 155 -1.65 -7.39 -1.44
N ALA A 156 -1.25 -8.66 -1.36
CA ALA A 156 -1.95 -9.72 -2.06
C ALA A 156 -3.41 -9.85 -1.59
N ARG A 157 -3.65 -9.71 -0.28
CA ARG A 157 -5.00 -9.77 0.31
C ARG A 157 -5.79 -8.50 -0.01
N HIS A 158 -5.16 -7.32 0.03
CA HIS A 158 -5.76 -6.06 -0.36
C HIS A 158 -6.18 -6.08 -1.84
N GLY A 159 -5.28 -6.50 -2.75
CA GLY A 159 -5.59 -6.70 -4.16
C GLY A 159 -6.75 -7.69 -4.37
N GLY A 160 -6.81 -8.76 -3.57
CA GLY A 160 -7.94 -9.67 -3.53
C GLY A 160 -9.27 -9.00 -3.14
N ALA A 161 -9.25 -8.13 -2.13
CA ALA A 161 -10.43 -7.37 -1.70
C ALA A 161 -10.90 -6.39 -2.79
N TYR A 162 -9.99 -5.61 -3.36
CA TYR A 162 -10.32 -4.70 -4.47
C TYR A 162 -10.88 -5.46 -5.68
N LEU A 163 -10.34 -6.63 -6.03
CA LEU A 163 -10.88 -7.46 -7.11
C LEU A 163 -12.33 -7.88 -6.85
N ARG A 164 -12.70 -8.17 -5.60
CA ARG A 164 -14.11 -8.48 -5.25
C ARG A 164 -15.01 -7.26 -5.45
N TYR A 165 -14.55 -6.06 -5.05
CA TYR A 165 -15.26 -4.82 -5.29
C TYR A 165 -15.40 -4.50 -6.79
N MET A 166 -14.36 -4.75 -7.59
CA MET A 166 -14.40 -4.62 -9.05
C MET A 166 -15.42 -5.59 -9.67
N LYS A 167 -15.46 -6.85 -9.23
CA LYS A 167 -16.47 -7.83 -9.68
C LYS A 167 -17.90 -7.37 -9.37
N ARG A 168 -18.12 -6.86 -8.14
CA ARG A 168 -19.41 -6.26 -7.74
C ARG A 168 -19.77 -5.07 -8.62
N ALA A 169 -18.81 -4.19 -8.91
CA ALA A 169 -19.00 -3.04 -9.79
C ALA A 169 -19.36 -3.44 -11.23
N MET A 170 -18.73 -4.49 -11.80
CA MET A 170 -19.11 -5.01 -13.11
C MET A 170 -20.55 -5.54 -13.13
N THR A 171 -21.03 -6.15 -12.04
CA THR A 171 -22.44 -6.57 -11.94
C THR A 171 -23.39 -5.38 -11.81
N LYS A 172 -23.00 -4.34 -11.08
CA LYS A 172 -23.85 -3.17 -10.79
C LYS A 172 -23.91 -2.16 -11.96
N PHE A 173 -22.80 -1.91 -12.62
CA PHE A 173 -22.63 -0.83 -13.62
C PHE A 173 -22.34 -1.35 -15.03
N GLY A 174 -22.19 -2.67 -15.22
CA GLY A 174 -22.05 -3.28 -16.55
C GLY A 174 -20.87 -2.73 -17.35
N ASP A 175 -21.16 -2.24 -18.55
CA ASP A 175 -20.14 -1.77 -19.51
C ASP A 175 -19.41 -0.52 -19.04
N GLU A 176 -20.02 0.32 -18.20
CA GLU A 176 -19.36 1.48 -17.61
C GLU A 176 -18.16 1.06 -16.76
N ALA A 177 -18.33 0.07 -15.89
CA ALA A 177 -17.24 -0.50 -15.10
C ALA A 177 -16.18 -1.16 -15.97
N ARG A 178 -16.59 -1.92 -17.00
CA ARG A 178 -15.64 -2.56 -17.93
C ARG A 178 -14.80 -1.51 -18.67
N ALA A 179 -15.41 -0.43 -19.13
CA ALA A 179 -14.74 0.65 -19.84
C ALA A 179 -13.76 1.40 -18.91
N ALA A 180 -14.18 1.74 -17.69
CA ALA A 180 -13.30 2.38 -16.70
C ALA A 180 -12.09 1.50 -16.35
N PHE A 181 -12.31 0.20 -16.11
CA PHE A 181 -11.23 -0.71 -15.76
C PHE A 181 -10.28 -0.96 -16.94
N ALA A 182 -10.81 -1.06 -18.17
CA ALA A 182 -9.98 -1.17 -19.37
C ALA A 182 -9.15 0.11 -19.60
N LYS A 183 -9.76 1.29 -19.45
CA LYS A 183 -9.06 2.59 -19.56
C LYS A 183 -7.89 2.66 -18.59
N VAL A 184 -8.12 2.42 -17.31
CA VAL A 184 -7.06 2.48 -16.29
C VAL A 184 -6.04 1.36 -16.49
N GLY A 185 -6.47 0.14 -16.83
CA GLY A 185 -5.56 -0.97 -17.12
C GLY A 185 -4.58 -0.64 -18.26
N VAL A 186 -5.06 -0.01 -19.34
CA VAL A 186 -4.20 0.46 -20.44
C VAL A 186 -3.26 1.56 -19.97
N LEU A 187 -3.74 2.53 -19.18
CA LEU A 187 -2.92 3.61 -18.65
C LEU A 187 -1.78 3.08 -17.75
N MET A 188 -2.09 2.16 -16.84
CA MET A 188 -1.12 1.56 -15.91
C MET A 188 -0.10 0.65 -16.61
N ALA A 189 -0.47 0.06 -17.75
CA ALA A 189 0.45 -0.71 -18.60
C ALA A 189 1.28 0.17 -19.56
N SER A 190 0.91 1.45 -19.73
CA SER A 190 1.58 2.34 -20.67
C SER A 190 2.88 2.91 -20.06
N ALA A 191 3.98 2.84 -20.81
CA ALA A 191 5.29 3.34 -20.38
C ALA A 191 5.41 4.88 -20.32
N ARG A 192 4.38 5.61 -20.78
CA ARG A 192 4.37 7.08 -20.76
C ARG A 192 3.88 7.57 -19.39
N ARG A 193 4.84 8.05 -18.60
CA ARG A 193 4.63 8.67 -17.29
C ARG A 193 3.76 9.92 -17.46
N THR A 194 2.54 9.91 -16.94
CA THR A 194 1.78 11.15 -16.69
C THR A 194 2.44 11.88 -15.52
N ALA A 195 2.61 13.21 -15.63
CA ALA A 195 3.24 14.02 -14.59
C ALA A 195 2.40 14.19 -13.30
N GLN A 196 1.15 13.69 -13.31
CA GLN A 196 0.25 13.74 -12.16
C GLN A 196 0.44 12.52 -11.24
N ALA A 197 0.38 12.77 -9.93
CA ALA A 197 0.36 11.74 -8.91
C ALA A 197 -0.96 10.95 -8.99
N LEU A 198 -0.95 9.88 -9.79
CA LEU A 198 -2.12 9.00 -9.92
C LEU A 198 -2.23 8.04 -8.73
N HIS A 199 -1.12 7.51 -8.22
CA HIS A 199 -1.12 6.54 -7.13
C HIS A 199 0.01 6.87 -6.12
N PRO A 200 -0.17 6.65 -4.81
CA PRO A 200 0.86 6.88 -3.78
C PRO A 200 2.24 6.32 -4.14
N THR A 201 2.29 5.12 -4.73
CA THR A 201 3.55 4.48 -5.13
C THR A 201 4.19 5.02 -6.42
N ASN A 202 3.65 6.10 -7.01
CA ASN A 202 4.33 6.82 -8.10
C ASN A 202 5.34 7.86 -7.58
N LEU A 203 5.51 8.01 -6.27
CA LEU A 203 6.36 9.04 -5.67
C LEU A 203 7.88 8.78 -5.79
N HIS A 204 8.35 7.54 -5.99
CA HIS A 204 9.77 7.21 -5.83
C HIS A 204 10.47 6.44 -6.96
N VAL A 205 10.09 6.65 -8.23
CA VAL A 205 10.86 6.11 -9.37
C VAL A 205 11.80 7.13 -10.02
N ASN A 206 12.07 8.25 -9.33
CA ASN A 206 13.01 9.28 -9.78
C ASN A 206 13.91 9.72 -8.61
N ALA A 207 15.01 9.01 -8.44
CA ALA A 207 16.29 9.58 -8.03
C ALA A 207 17.37 8.89 -8.87
#